data_AF-A0A1M6D1Y2-F1
#
_entry.id   AF-A0A1M6D1Y2-F1
#
_cell.length_a   1.000
_cell.length_b   1.000
_cell.length_c   1.000
_cell.angle_alpha   90.00
_cell.angle_beta   90.00
_cell.angle_gamma   90.00
#
_symmetry.space_group_name_H-M   'P 1'
#
loop_
_entity.id
_entity.type
_entity.pdbx_description
1 polymer ?
#
loop_
_entity_poly.entity_id
_entity_poly.type
_entity_poly.pdbx_seq_one_letter_code
_entity_poly.pdbx_strand_id
1 'polypeptide(L)' 'MNEIIQNILVFTAIALAIAFLVKKFFLKKPKSKKACGNDDGCGCH' A
#
# COMPACT_ATOMS: atom_id res chain seq x y z
N MET A 1 -30.18 -1.40 -20.21
CA MET A 1 -29.00 -2.20 -19.81
C MET A 1 -27.66 -1.48 -20.00
N ASN A 2 -27.64 -0.17 -20.32
CA ASN A 2 -26.41 0.64 -20.44
C ASN A 2 -25.90 1.15 -19.08
N GLU A 3 -26.83 1.53 -18.20
CA GLU A 3 -26.54 2.05 -16.86
C GLU A 3 -25.73 1.07 -15.99
N ILE A 4 -25.97 -0.24 -16.14
CA ILE A 4 -25.27 -1.28 -15.36
C ILE A 4 -23.77 -1.26 -15.68
N ILE A 5 -23.40 -1.22 -16.97
CA ILE A 5 -22.00 -1.21 -17.40
C ILE A 5 -21.31 0.11 -17.03
N GLN A 6 -22.02 1.24 -17.14
CA GLN A 6 -21.49 2.55 -16.77
C GLN A 6 -21.26 2.64 -15.25
N ASN A 7 -22.19 2.15 -14.42
CA ASN A 7 -22.01 2.07 -12.97
C ASN A 7 -20.80 1.20 -12.61
N ILE A 8 -20.64 0.04 -13.26
CA ILE A 8 -19.48 -0.84 -13.01
C ILE A 8 -18.17 -0.10 -13.31
N LEU A 9 -18.10 0.63 -14.41
CA LEU A 9 -16.91 1.44 -14.76
C LEU A 9 -16.64 2.55 -13.73
N VAL A 10 -17.67 3.27 -13.30
CA VAL A 10 -17.55 4.35 -12.31
C VAL A 10 -17.11 3.79 -10.95
N PHE A 11 -17.75 2.73 -10.46
CA PHE A 11 -17.39 2.12 -9.18
C PHE A 11 -15.99 1.50 -9.20
N THR A 12 -15.60 0.86 -10.30
CA THR A 12 -14.24 0.30 -10.44
C THR A 12 -13.18 1.41 -10.50
N ALA A 13 -13.41 2.49 -11.23
CA ALA A 13 -12.50 3.63 -11.27
C ALA A 13 -12.31 4.27 -9.87
N ILE A 14 -13.41 4.47 -9.13
CA ILE A 14 -13.36 5.00 -7.76
C ILE A 14 -12.64 4.02 -6.83
N ALA A 15 -12.94 2.73 -6.90
CA ALA A 15 -12.30 1.70 -6.09
C ALA A 15 -10.79 1.64 -6.34
N LEU A 16 -10.35 1.73 -7.61
CA LEU A 16 -8.93 1.77 -7.98
C LEU A 16 -8.25 3.05 -7.47
N ALA A 17 -8.91 4.20 -7.58
CA ALA A 17 -8.37 5.46 -7.07
C ALA A 17 -8.16 5.41 -5.55
N ILE A 18 -9.16 4.93 -4.81
CA ILE A 18 -9.06 4.76 -3.35
C ILE A 18 -7.97 3.74 -3.01
N ALA A 19 -7.95 2.59 -3.68
CA ALA A 19 -6.93 1.56 -3.45
C ALA A 19 -5.51 2.08 -3.73
N PHE A 20 -5.33 2.89 -4.78
CA PHE A 20 -4.05 3.54 -5.08
C PHE A 20 -3.65 4.54 -4.01
N LEU A 21 -4.58 5.38 -3.54
CA LEU A 21 -4.31 6.34 -2.46
C LEU A 21 -3.97 5.62 -1.15
N VAL A 22 -4.73 4.59 -0.78
CA VAL A 22 -4.45 3.74 0.39
C VAL A 22 -3.07 3.09 0.26
N LYS A 23 -2.75 2.51 -0.91
CA LYS A 23 -1.44 1.91 -1.16
C LYS A 23 -0.30 2.94 -1.20
N LYS A 24 -0.55 4.17 -1.62
CA LYS A 24 0.48 5.20 -1.71
C LYS A 24 0.79 5.83 -0.36
N PHE A 25 -0.24 6.08 0.44
CA PHE A 25 -0.10 6.84 1.69
C PHE A 25 -0.12 5.98 2.95
N PHE A 26 -0.82 4.84 2.94
CA PHE A 26 -0.97 3.98 4.11
C PHE A 26 -0.15 2.69 4.05
N LEU A 27 0.21 2.20 2.85
CA LEU A 27 1.29 1.20 2.73
C LEU A 27 2.65 1.88 2.94
N LYS A 28 2.99 2.14 4.21
CA LYS A 28 4.39 2.24 4.59
C LYS A 28 5.01 0.87 4.32
N LYS A 29 5.97 0.81 3.39
CA LYS A 29 6.77 -0.41 3.17
C LYS A 29 7.22 -0.88 4.56
N PRO A 30 6.92 -2.12 5.01
CA PRO A 30 7.62 -2.65 6.15
C PRO A 30 9.09 -2.49 5.80
N LYS A 31 9.87 -1.79 6.64
CA LYS A 31 11.32 -1.73 6.45
C LYS A 31 11.74 -3.18 6.27
N SER A 32 12.23 -3.50 5.07
CA SER A 32 12.87 -4.79 4.85
C SER A 32 13.94 -4.84 5.93
N LYS A 33 13.83 -5.78 6.88
CA LYS A 33 14.89 -6.06 7.84
C LYS A 33 16.06 -6.59 7.02
N LYS A 34 16.79 -5.69 6.38
CA LYS A 34 18.07 -5.95 5.75
C LYS A 34 19.09 -5.18 6.56
N ALA A 35 20.01 -5.96 7.12
CA ALA A 35 21.24 -5.57 7.80
C ALA A 35 21.08 -4.95 9.20
N CYS A 36 21.65 -5.66 10.17
CA CYS A 36 22.36 -5.18 11.37
C CYS A 36 21.97 -3.79 11.94
N GLY A 37 21.52 -3.76 13.20
CA GLY A 37 21.38 -2.53 13.98
C GLY A 37 19.93 -2.10 14.22
N ASN A 38 19.18 -2.92 14.97
CA ASN A 38 18.05 -2.42 15.75
C ASN A 38 18.43 -2.60 17.22
N ASP A 39 18.37 -1.49 17.97
CA ASP A 39 18.65 -1.39 19.40
C ASP A 39 20.08 -1.79 19.79
N ASP A 40 20.87 -0.77 20.09
CA ASP A 40 21.82 -0.71 21.20
C ASP A 40 22.14 -2.06 21.91
N GLY A 41 23.21 -2.74 21.46
CA GLY A 41 23.94 -3.66 22.36
C GLY A 41 24.14 -5.10 21.91
N CYS A 42 24.56 -5.37 20.67
CA CYS A 42 25.18 -6.67 20.41
C CYS A 42 26.20 -6.65 19.27
N GLY A 43 27.46 -6.89 19.64
CA GLY A 43 28.41 -7.64 18.83
C GLY A 43 29.26 -6.85 17.85
N CYS A 44 30.31 -6.17 18.32
CA CYS A 44 31.68 -6.28 17.80
C CYS A 44 32.62 -5.27 18.50
N HIS A 45 33.57 -5.83 19.27
CA HIS A 45 34.67 -5.22 20.07
C HIS A 45 34.33 -4.10 21.06
#